data_AF-A0A0P0CUR2-F1
#
_entry.id   AF-A0A0P0CUR2-F1
#
_cell.length_a   1.000
_cell.length_b   1.000
_cell.length_c   1.000
_cell.angle_alpha   90.00
_cell.angle_beta   90.00
_cell.angle_gamma   90.00
#
_symmetry.space_group_name_H-M   'P 1'
#
loop_
_entity.id
_entity.type
_entity.pdbx_description
1 polymer ?
#
loop_
_entity_poly.entity_id
_entity_poly.type
_entity_poly.pdbx_seq_one_letter_code
_entity_poly.pdbx_strand_id
1 'polypeptide(L)'
;MQNNIFLFMGNLGFGELIILLLFAGIPAILWIWSLVDLLTSKFANTIEKLIWLIAVVFIPVLGAILYLIIGRKQKIRTAGV
;
A
#
# COMPACT_ATOMS: atom_id res chain seq x y z
N MET A 1 32.66 -22.59 8.66
CA MET A 1 31.31 -22.39 8.10
C MET A 1 31.35 -21.13 7.25
N GLN A 2 31.39 -21.24 5.92
CA GLN A 2 31.29 -20.09 5.03
C GLN A 2 29.83 -19.63 5.04
N ASN A 3 29.57 -18.44 5.57
CA ASN A 3 28.25 -17.86 5.55
C ASN A 3 27.90 -17.55 4.09
N ASN A 4 26.93 -18.29 3.54
CA ASN A 4 26.38 -18.12 2.19
C ASN A 4 25.82 -16.70 1.92
N ILE A 5 25.76 -15.85 2.94
CA ILE A 5 25.31 -14.45 2.91
C ILE A 5 26.11 -13.64 1.88
N PHE A 6 27.40 -13.91 1.72
CA PHE A 6 28.25 -13.15 0.79
C PHE A 6 28.03 -13.52 -0.70
N LEU A 7 27.55 -14.75 -0.97
CA LEU A 7 27.15 -15.19 -2.32
C LEU A 7 25.86 -14.51 -2.82
N PHE A 8 24.97 -14.09 -1.91
CA PHE A 8 23.76 -13.32 -2.24
C PHE A 8 24.02 -11.83 -2.54
N MET A 9 25.18 -11.29 -2.13
CA MET A 9 25.49 -9.86 -2.29
C MET A 9 26.20 -9.55 -3.62
N GLY A 10 26.81 -10.55 -4.27
CA GLY A 10 27.72 -10.34 -5.41
C GLY A 10 27.17 -10.69 -6.79
N ASN A 11 25.95 -11.22 -6.90
CA ASN A 11 25.43 -11.75 -8.17
C ASN A 11 23.96 -11.37 -8.42
N LEU A 12 23.58 -10.10 -8.14
CA LEU A 12 22.26 -9.57 -8.49
C LEU A 12 22.11 -9.54 -10.01
N GLY A 13 21.58 -10.62 -10.58
CA GLY A 13 21.19 -10.70 -11.97
C GLY A 13 19.88 -9.98 -12.24
N PHE A 14 19.49 -9.92 -13.51
CA PHE A 14 18.23 -9.31 -13.94
C PHE A 14 17.00 -10.00 -13.32
N GLY A 15 17.11 -11.30 -13.00
CA GLY A 15 16.06 -12.08 -12.37
C GLY A 15 15.71 -11.63 -10.94
N GLU A 16 16.70 -11.38 -10.08
CA GLU A 16 16.44 -10.88 -8.72
C GLU A 16 15.83 -9.48 -8.73
N LEU A 17 16.23 -8.61 -9.67
CA LEU A 17 15.66 -7.27 -9.81
C LEU A 17 14.17 -7.32 -10.17
N ILE A 18 13.77 -8.23 -11.06
CA ILE A 18 12.35 -8.43 -11.41
C ILE A 18 11.55 -8.90 -10.20
N ILE A 19 12.08 -9.88 -9.45
CA ILE A 19 11.42 -10.41 -8.25
C ILE A 19 11.26 -9.31 -7.20
N LEU A 20 12.32 -8.52 -6.95
CA LEU A 20 12.28 -7.40 -6.02
C LEU A 20 11.24 -6.35 -6.44
N LEU A 21 11.17 -6.02 -7.73
CA LEU A 21 10.21 -5.05 -8.25
C LEU A 21 8.75 -5.57 -8.13
N LEU A 22 8.52 -6.85 -8.37
CA LEU A 22 7.20 -7.49 -8.20
C LEU A 22 6.76 -7.52 -6.74
N PHE A 23 7.65 -7.92 -5.82
CA PHE A 23 7.31 -8.11 -4.41
C PHE A 23 7.37 -6.83 -3.57
N ALA A 24 8.20 -5.85 -3.92
CA ALA A 24 8.31 -4.60 -3.18
C ALA A 24 7.73 -3.41 -3.97
N GLY A 25 7.95 -3.36 -5.28
CA GLY A 25 7.50 -2.25 -6.13
C GLY A 25 5.97 -2.17 -6.25
N ILE A 26 5.30 -3.27 -6.60
CA ILE A 26 3.83 -3.27 -6.77
C ILE A 26 3.12 -2.91 -5.45
N PRO A 27 3.45 -3.50 -4.29
CA PRO A 27 2.80 -3.13 -3.05
C PRO A 27 3.10 -1.70 -2.62
N ALA A 28 4.31 -1.19 -2.88
CA ALA A 28 4.65 0.20 -2.61
C ALA A 28 3.83 1.18 -3.47
N ILE A 29 3.63 0.88 -4.75
CA ILE A 29 2.79 1.70 -5.64
C ILE A 29 1.34 1.70 -5.15
N LEU A 30 0.79 0.53 -4.81
CA LEU A 30 -0.56 0.42 -4.25
C LEU A 30 -0.71 1.20 -2.94
N TRP A 31 0.29 1.12 -2.07
CA TRP A 31 0.31 1.84 -0.80
C TRP A 31 0.30 3.35 -1.01
N ILE A 32 1.22 3.89 -1.83
CA ILE A 32 1.28 5.32 -2.14
C ILE A 32 -0.02 5.78 -2.78
N TRP A 33 -0.56 5.02 -3.74
CA TRP A 33 -1.82 5.34 -4.40
C TRP A 33 -2.98 5.39 -3.41
N SER A 34 -3.06 4.44 -2.47
CA SER A 34 -4.09 4.42 -1.44
C SER A 34 -4.00 5.63 -0.49
N LEU A 35 -2.79 6.07 -0.15
CA LEU A 35 -2.53 7.26 0.66
C LEU A 35 -2.98 8.53 -0.07
N VAL A 36 -2.60 8.69 -1.33
CA VAL A 36 -3.02 9.85 -2.15
C VAL A 36 -4.54 9.87 -2.25
N ASP A 37 -5.16 8.75 -2.59
CA ASP A 37 -6.62 8.63 -2.72
C ASP A 37 -7.35 8.90 -1.38
N LEU A 38 -6.79 8.51 -0.24
CA LEU A 38 -7.32 8.79 1.10
C LEU A 38 -7.19 10.28 1.47
N LEU A 39 -6.03 10.89 1.22
CA LEU A 39 -5.79 12.29 1.56
C LEU A 39 -6.67 13.22 0.73
N THR A 40 -6.79 12.95 -0.58
CA THR A 40 -7.60 13.73 -1.52
C THR A 40 -9.11 13.48 -1.37
N SER A 41 -9.53 12.35 -0.80
CA SER A 41 -10.96 12.08 -0.63
C SER A 41 -11.59 12.81 0.55
N LYS A 42 -12.84 13.24 0.32
CA LYS A 42 -13.71 13.81 1.33
C LYS A 42 -14.53 12.68 1.95
N PHE A 43 -14.38 12.49 3.25
CA PHE A 43 -15.18 11.57 4.06
C PHE A 43 -16.23 12.38 4.81
N ALA A 44 -17.44 11.82 4.97
CA ALA A 44 -18.47 12.44 5.80
C ALA A 44 -18.05 12.44 7.28
N ASN A 45 -17.32 11.39 7.67
CA ASN A 45 -16.91 11.16 9.03
C ASN A 45 -15.38 11.25 9.15
N THR A 46 -14.90 12.23 9.92
CA THR A 46 -13.47 12.44 10.19
C THR A 46 -12.84 11.23 10.88
N ILE A 47 -13.60 10.52 11.73
CA ILE A 47 -13.11 9.33 12.44
C ILE A 47 -12.83 8.19 11.46
N GLU A 48 -13.71 7.96 10.49
CA GLU A 48 -13.52 6.93 9.46
C GLU A 48 -12.27 7.22 8.61
N LYS A 49 -12.07 8.49 8.23
CA LYS A 49 -10.84 8.91 7.53
C LYS A 49 -9.59 8.61 8.36
N LEU A 50 -9.63 8.87 9.67
CA LEU A 50 -8.51 8.62 10.57
C LEU A 50 -8.23 7.12 10.77
N ILE A 51 -9.27 6.28 10.90
CA ILE A 51 -9.13 4.82 11.00
C ILE A 51 -8.41 4.28 9.75
N TRP A 52 -8.84 4.70 8.57
CA TRP A 52 -8.20 4.30 7.32
C TRP A 52 -6.79 4.84 7.17
N LEU A 53 -6.54 6.08 7.61
CA LEU A 53 -5.18 6.64 7.63
C LEU A 53 -4.26 5.79 8.49
N ILE A 54 -4.67 5.45 9.72
CA ILE A 54 -3.89 4.63 10.65
C ILE A 54 -3.68 3.23 10.06
N ALA A 55 -4.73 2.59 9.53
CA ALA A 55 -4.62 1.25 8.95
C ALA A 55 -3.64 1.20 7.77
N VAL A 56 -3.72 2.17 6.85
CA VAL A 56 -2.82 2.26 5.69
C VAL A 56 -1.39 2.60 6.11
N VAL A 57 -1.18 3.44 7.13
CA VAL A 57 0.17 3.81 7.60
C VAL A 57 0.85 2.68 8.37
N PHE A 58 0.15 2.03 9.31
CA PHE A 58 0.74 0.98 10.15
C PHE A 58 0.82 -0.38 9.46
N ILE A 59 -0.04 -0.63 8.47
CA ILE A 59 -0.04 -1.89 7.73
C ILE A 59 -0.12 -1.59 6.23
N PRO A 60 1.00 -1.24 5.57
CA PRO A 60 1.00 -0.65 4.22
C PRO A 60 0.23 -1.47 3.19
N VAL A 61 0.58 -2.75 3.05
CA VAL A 61 0.01 -3.62 2.02
C VAL A 61 -1.43 -4.00 2.35
N LEU A 62 -1.65 -4.58 3.54
CA LEU A 62 -3.00 -5.03 3.93
C LEU A 62 -3.95 -3.85 4.15
N GLY A 63 -3.49 -2.77 4.77
CA GLY A 63 -4.26 -1.54 5.00
C GLY A 63 -4.65 -0.86 3.69
N ALA A 64 -3.74 -0.77 2.71
CA ALA A 64 -4.07 -0.28 1.37
C ALA A 64 -5.12 -1.15 0.67
N ILE A 65 -4.97 -2.49 0.72
CA ILE A 65 -5.94 -3.42 0.12
C ILE A 65 -7.32 -3.27 0.78
N LEU A 66 -7.38 -3.28 2.11
CA LEU A 66 -8.63 -3.13 2.86
C LEU A 66 -9.28 -1.77 2.58
N TYR A 67 -8.48 -0.70 2.51
CA TYR A 67 -8.96 0.63 2.17
C TYR A 67 -9.57 0.67 0.76
N LEU A 68 -8.90 0.06 -0.21
CA LEU A 68 -9.37 0.04 -1.60
C LEU A 68 -10.69 -0.74 -1.76
N ILE A 69 -10.87 -1.84 -1.01
CA ILE A 69 -12.07 -2.69 -1.08
C ILE A 69 -13.23 -2.10 -0.27
N ILE A 70 -12.96 -1.67 0.97
CA ILE A 70 -13.99 -1.30 1.95
C ILE A 70 -14.03 0.22 2.13
N GLY A 71 -12.88 0.84 2.42
CA GLY A 71 -12.80 2.27 2.76
C GLY A 71 -13.27 3.21 1.65
N ARG A 72 -13.06 2.84 0.38
CA ARG A 72 -13.58 3.61 -0.76
C ARG A 72 -15.10 3.72 -0.80
N LYS A 73 -15.84 2.77 -0.23
CA LYS A 73 -17.31 2.78 -0.20
C LYS A 73 -17.88 3.73 0.88
N GLN A 74 -17.07 4.05 1.88
CA GLN A 74 -17.42 4.95 2.99
C GLN A 74 -17.22 6.44 2.64
N LYS A 75 -16.63 6.72 1.48
CA LYS A 75 -16.55 8.07 0.94
C LYS A 75 -17.95 8.63 0.71
N ILE A 76 -18.09 9.94 0.84
CA ILE A 76 -19.36 10.62 0.57
C ILE A 76 -19.76 10.30 -0.86
N ARG A 77 -20.76 9.44 -1.04
CA ARG A 77 -21.53 9.43 -2.27
C ARG A 77 -22.37 10.67 -2.18
N THR A 78 -22.01 11.71 -2.94
CA THR A 78 -23.00 12.71 -3.32
C THR A 78 -24.05 11.95 -4.10
N ALA A 79 -25.04 11.39 -3.38
CA ALA A 79 -26.26 10.91 -3.99
C ALA A 79 -26.82 12.15 -4.68
N GLY A 80 -26.92 12.07 -6.01
CA GLY A 80 -27.60 13.10 -6.76
C GLY A 80 -29.01 13.27 -6.20
N VAL A 81 -29.38 14.55 -6.06
CA VAL A 81 -30.73 15.13 -6.23
C VAL A 81 -31.92 14.35 -5.69
#